data_AF-A0A3D0MI64-F1
#
_entry.id   AF-A0A3D0MI64-F1
#
_cell.length_a   1.000
_cell.length_b   1.000
_cell.length_c   1.000
_cell.angle_alpha   90.00
_cell.angle_beta   90.00
_cell.angle_gamma   90.00
#
_symmetry.space_group_name_H-M   'P 1'
#
loop_
_entity.id
_entity.type
_entity.pdbx_description
1 polymer ?
#
loop_
_entity_poly.entity_id
_entity_poly.type
_entity_poly.pdbx_seq_one_letter_code
_entity_poly.pdbx_strand_id
1 'polypeptide(L)'
;MSNYSANEIHLINRPAGMPSAADVEMVQRELTPPAAGQVLIKNLYMSVDPYMRGRMRENAVYADAYQLNKAMYGGAIGEVIESQSDKVKIGDI
;
A
#
# COMPACT_ATOMS: atom_id res chain seq x y z
N MET A 1 -18.11 9.77 8.10
CA MET A 1 -17.25 9.85 6.90
C MET A 1 -15.83 9.56 7.37
N SER A 2 -14.95 8.87 6.66
CA SER A 2 -14.92 8.43 5.25
C SER A 2 -15.99 7.45 4.75
N ASN A 3 -16.32 7.54 3.46
CA ASN A 3 -16.88 6.48 2.60
C ASN A 3 -16.00 6.48 1.33
N TYR A 4 -14.71 6.20 1.51
CA TYR A 4 -13.72 6.17 0.44
C TYR A 4 -13.45 4.73 0.04
N SER A 5 -13.42 4.46 -1.26
CA SER A 5 -12.86 3.22 -1.77
C SER A 5 -11.42 3.44 -2.23
N ALA A 6 -10.57 2.46 -1.97
CA ALA A 6 -9.20 2.42 -2.45
C ALA A 6 -8.99 1.20 -3.33
N ASN A 7 -8.13 1.35 -4.34
CA ASN A 7 -7.63 0.25 -5.14
C ASN A 7 -6.28 -0.21 -4.57
N GLU A 8 -6.24 -1.43 -4.07
CA GLU A 8 -5.04 -2.06 -3.53
C GLU A 8 -4.48 -3.03 -4.57
N ILE A 9 -3.16 -3.02 -4.77
CA ILE A 9 -2.49 -4.09 -5.54
C ILE A 9 -2.08 -5.19 -4.58
N HIS A 10 -2.64 -6.39 -4.75
CA HIS A 10 -2.36 -7.55 -3.91
C HIS A 10 -1.44 -8.51 -4.63
N LEU A 11 -0.46 -9.08 -3.91
CA LEU A 11 0.34 -10.19 -4.42
C LEU A 11 -0.48 -11.48 -4.28
N ILE A 12 -0.85 -12.12 -5.39
CA ILE A 12 -1.67 -13.34 -5.37
C ILE A 12 -0.85 -14.61 -5.65
N ASN A 13 0.30 -14.48 -6.32
CA ASN A 13 1.23 -15.57 -6.57
C ASN A 13 2.68 -15.12 -6.34
N ARG A 14 3.60 -16.07 -6.09
CA ARG A 14 5.04 -15.77 -6.00
C ARG A 14 5.73 -16.06 -7.34
N PRO A 15 6.18 -15.02 -8.08
CA PRO A 15 6.85 -15.26 -9.35
C PRO A 15 8.20 -15.96 -9.14
N ALA A 16 8.45 -17.03 -9.90
CA ALA A 16 9.77 -17.67 -9.95
C ALA A 16 10.78 -16.77 -10.68
N GLY A 17 10.36 -16.10 -11.75
CA GLY A 17 11.19 -15.24 -12.61
C GLY A 17 10.80 -13.76 -12.55
N MET A 18 10.65 -13.14 -13.72
CA MET A 18 10.09 -11.79 -13.82
C MET A 18 8.62 -11.79 -13.38
N PRO A 19 8.19 -10.82 -12.56
CA PRO A 19 6.77 -10.61 -12.28
C PRO A 19 5.98 -10.34 -13.55
N SER A 20 4.72 -10.78 -13.52
CA SER A 20 3.73 -10.54 -14.55
C SER A 20 2.43 -10.02 -13.94
N ALA A 21 1.50 -9.61 -14.79
CA ALA A 21 0.16 -9.22 -14.35
C ALA A 21 -0.61 -10.37 -13.67
N ALA A 22 -0.25 -11.64 -13.93
CA ALA A 22 -0.89 -12.79 -13.29
C ALA A 22 -0.43 -13.04 -11.84
N ASP A 23 0.61 -12.34 -11.38
CA ASP A 23 1.12 -12.45 -10.02
C ASP A 23 0.44 -11.48 -9.06
N VAL A 24 -0.31 -10.51 -9.58
CA VAL A 24 -0.97 -9.46 -8.80
C VAL A 24 -2.43 -9.31 -9.20
N GLU A 25 -3.24 -8.80 -8.26
CA GLU A 25 -4.63 -8.46 -8.49
C GLU A 25 -4.93 -7.07 -7.94
N MET A 26 -5.80 -6.32 -8.61
CA MET A 26 -6.34 -5.08 -8.07
C MET A 26 -7.61 -5.39 -7.27
N VAL A 27 -7.58 -5.08 -5.98
CA VAL A 27 -8.71 -5.30 -5.07
C VAL A 27 -9.24 -3.93 -4.62
N GLN A 28 -10.54 -3.70 -4.84
CA GLN A 28 -11.19 -2.52 -4.29
C GLN A 28 -11.60 -2.77 -2.83
N ARG A 29 -11.29 -1.82 -1.94
CA ARG A 29 -11.63 -1.89 -0.52
C ARG A 29 -12.31 -0.61 -0.06
N GLU A 30 -13.40 -0.74 0.68
CA GLU A 30 -13.97 0.36 1.45
C GLU A 30 -13.11 0.66 2.68
N LEU A 31 -12.74 1.93 2.84
CA LEU A 31 -11.88 2.40 3.90
C LEU A 31 -12.69 2.82 5.11
N THR A 32 -12.21 2.42 6.28
CA THR A 32 -12.72 2.90 7.55
C THR A 32 -12.12 4.26 7.88
N PRO A 33 -12.85 5.16 8.57
CA PRO A 33 -12.30 6.40 9.07
C PRO A 33 -11.05 6.18 9.94
N PRO A 34 -10.05 7.08 9.93
CA PRO A 34 -8.88 6.95 10.78
C PRO A 34 -9.26 6.98 12.27
N ALA A 35 -8.65 6.11 13.07
CA ALA A 35 -8.80 6.13 14.53
C ALA A 35 -7.92 7.21 15.18
N ALA A 36 -8.04 7.39 16.49
CA ALA A 36 -7.20 8.34 17.25
C ALA A 36 -5.70 8.12 16.97
N GLY A 37 -4.99 9.19 16.62
CA GLY A 37 -3.58 9.17 16.25
C GLY A 37 -3.27 8.72 14.82
N GLN A 38 -4.27 8.38 14.01
CA GLN A 38 -4.10 7.98 12.61
C GLN A 38 -4.45 9.12 11.64
N VAL A 39 -3.97 8.97 10.40
CA VAL A 39 -4.31 9.83 9.28
C VAL A 39 -4.73 8.97 8.10
N LEU A 40 -5.58 9.51 7.23
CA LEU A 40 -5.89 8.93 5.94
C LEU A 40 -5.24 9.75 4.84
N ILE A 41 -4.48 9.07 3.98
CA ILE A 41 -3.68 9.69 2.92
C ILE A 41 -4.20 9.23 1.56
N LYS A 42 -4.44 10.20 0.67
CA LYS A 42 -4.66 9.95 -0.75
C LYS A 42 -3.32 9.89 -1.45
N ASN A 43 -2.84 8.68 -1.73
CA ASN A 43 -1.60 8.49 -2.47
C ASN A 43 -1.72 9.10 -3.88
N LEU A 44 -0.81 10.01 -4.23
CA LEU A 44 -0.74 10.69 -5.52
C LEU A 44 0.28 10.02 -6.44
N TYR A 45 1.40 9.60 -5.86
CA TYR A 45 2.50 8.93 -6.55
C TYR A 45 3.01 7.76 -5.73
N MET A 46 3.42 6.69 -6.40
CA MET A 46 4.03 5.52 -5.79
C MET A 46 5.36 5.23 -6.49
N SER A 47 6.39 4.95 -5.69
CA SER A 47 7.67 4.48 -6.18
C SER A 47 7.59 3.00 -6.55
N VAL A 48 8.17 2.64 -7.69
CA VAL A 48 8.32 1.25 -8.14
C VAL A 48 9.80 0.94 -8.22
N ASP A 49 10.29 0.20 -7.22
CA ASP A 49 11.71 0.01 -7.00
C ASP A 49 12.14 -1.45 -7.15
N PRO A 50 13.39 -1.73 -7.62
CA PRO A 50 13.89 -3.09 -7.77
C PRO A 50 13.81 -3.96 -6.51
N TYR A 51 13.93 -3.37 -5.30
CA TYR A 51 13.87 -4.12 -4.05
C TYR A 51 12.51 -4.81 -3.82
N MET A 52 11.42 -4.26 -4.39
CA MET A 52 10.08 -4.83 -4.26
C MET A 52 10.03 -6.27 -4.79
N ARG A 53 10.83 -6.59 -5.83
CA ARG A 53 10.95 -7.96 -6.36
C ARG A 53 11.48 -8.94 -5.33
N GLY A 54 12.43 -8.52 -4.49
CA GLY A 54 12.97 -9.35 -3.41
C GLY A 54 11.90 -9.73 -2.39
N ARG A 55 10.98 -8.80 -2.12
CA ARG A 55 9.88 -8.97 -1.17
C ARG A 55 8.73 -9.85 -1.70
N MET A 56 8.64 -10.07 -3.01
CA MET A 56 7.69 -11.04 -3.58
C MET A 56 8.09 -12.50 -3.32
N ARG A 57 9.33 -12.76 -2.85
CA ARG A 57 9.80 -14.10 -2.45
C ARG A 57 9.41 -14.39 -1.00
N GLU A 58 9.25 -15.66 -0.66
CA GLU A 58 8.94 -16.08 0.72
C GLU A 58 10.10 -15.78 1.68
N ASN A 59 11.32 -16.14 1.28
CA ASN A 59 12.54 -15.87 2.02
C ASN A 59 13.13 -14.51 1.63
N ALA A 60 12.36 -13.43 1.82
CA ALA A 60 12.86 -12.09 1.57
C ALA A 60 14.04 -11.77 2.50
N VAL A 61 15.05 -11.08 1.97
CA VAL A 61 16.26 -10.69 2.72
C VAL A 61 16.21 -9.17 2.91
N TYR A 62 16.52 -8.69 4.12
CA TYR A 62 16.56 -7.28 4.55
C TYR A 62 15.22 -6.54 4.73
N ALA A 63 14.10 -7.11 4.29
CA ALA A 63 12.77 -6.59 4.56
C ALA A 63 11.75 -7.73 4.58
N ASP A 64 10.64 -7.53 5.28
CA ASP A 64 9.56 -8.52 5.33
C ASP A 64 9.00 -8.78 3.93
N ALA A 65 8.75 -10.06 3.66
CA ALA A 65 8.08 -10.49 2.45
C ALA A 65 6.67 -9.91 2.38
N TYR A 66 6.21 -9.59 1.17
CA TYR A 66 4.80 -9.33 0.95
C TYR A 66 4.00 -10.59 1.27
N GLN A 67 2.93 -10.40 2.04
CA GLN A 67 1.96 -11.44 2.32
C GLN A 67 1.09 -11.67 1.09
N LEU A 68 0.76 -12.93 0.82
CA LEU A 68 -0.18 -13.26 -0.24
C LEU A 68 -1.58 -12.74 0.12
N ASN A 69 -2.31 -12.27 -0.88
CA ASN A 69 -3.68 -11.75 -0.77
C ASN A 69 -3.80 -10.57 0.23
N LYS A 70 -2.75 -9.75 0.30
CA LYS A 70 -2.72 -8.49 1.05
C LYS A 70 -2.14 -7.40 0.16
N ALA A 71 -2.51 -6.15 0.45
CA ALA A 71 -1.98 -4.98 -0.22
C ALA A 71 -0.45 -4.96 -0.13
N MET A 72 0.19 -4.83 -1.29
CA MET A 72 1.59 -4.50 -1.41
C MET A 72 1.80 -3.04 -1.00
N TYR A 73 3.00 -2.72 -0.51
CA TYR A 73 3.35 -1.38 -0.05
C TYR A 73 4.78 -0.99 -0.44
N GLY A 74 5.01 0.31 -0.60
CA GLY A 74 6.28 0.90 -0.99
C GLY A 74 6.32 2.39 -0.65
N GLY A 75 7.35 3.08 -1.13
CA GLY A 75 7.43 4.53 -0.98
C GLY A 75 6.33 5.22 -1.78
N ALA A 76 5.74 6.28 -1.23
CA ALA A 76 4.69 7.05 -1.87
C ALA A 76 4.74 8.51 -1.41
N ILE A 77 4.15 9.39 -2.22
CA ILE A 77 3.81 10.78 -1.84
C ILE A 77 2.29 10.90 -1.93
N GLY A 78 1.67 11.51 -0.93
CA GLY A 78 0.22 11.58 -0.85
C GLY A 78 -0.27 12.72 0.01
N GLU A 79 -1.49 13.18 -0.25
CA GLU A 79 -2.11 14.26 0.49
C GLU A 79 -2.91 13.71 1.67
N VAL A 80 -2.79 14.33 2.83
CA VAL A 80 -3.60 14.00 4.01
C VAL A 80 -5.02 14.50 3.81
N ILE A 81 -5.98 13.58 3.67
CA ILE A 81 -7.39 13.90 3.41
C ILE A 81 -8.27 13.82 4.67
N GLU A 82 -7.85 13.04 5.68
CA GLU A 82 -8.44 13.07 7.02
C GLU A 82 -7.34 12.88 8.07
N SER A 83 -7.48 13.52 9.24
CA SER A 83 -6.50 13.39 10.33
C SER A 83 -7.19 13.36 11.69
N GLN A 84 -6.76 12.41 12.52
CA GLN A 84 -7.04 12.32 13.95
C GLN A 84 -5.74 12.45 14.77
N SER A 85 -4.74 13.14 14.21
CA SER A 85 -3.42 13.33 14.79
C SER A 85 -3.11 14.82 14.94
N ASP A 86 -2.58 15.22 16.10
CA ASP A 86 -2.18 16.62 16.35
C ASP A 86 -0.90 17.03 15.59
N LYS A 87 -0.20 16.06 14.99
CA LYS A 87 1.11 16.27 14.35
C LYS A 87 1.04 16.49 12.85
N VAL A 88 -0.05 16.06 12.21
CA VAL A 88 -0.19 16.03 10.74
C VAL A 88 -1.58 16.55 10.40
N LYS A 89 -1.65 17.55 9.54
CA LYS A 89 -2.89 18.28 9.23
C LYS A 89 -3.45 17.86 7.87
N ILE A 90 -4.75 18.01 7.72
CA ILE A 90 -5.42 17.85 6.42
C ILE A 90 -4.80 18.85 5.43
N GLY A 91 -4.44 18.38 4.23
CA GLY A 91 -3.77 19.14 3.18
C GLY A 91 -2.23 19.06 3.18
N ASP A 92 -1.61 18.48 4.20
CA ASP A 92 -0.17 18.19 4.18
C ASP A 92 0.16 17.12 3.10
N ILE A 93 1.39 17.19 2.53
CA ILE A 93 1.89 16.33 1.43
C ILE A 93 3.05 15.44 1.89
#